data_AF-A0AAU2DBF0-F1
#
_entry.id   AF-A0AAU2DBF0-F1
#
_cell.length_a   1.000
_cell.length_b   1.000
_cell.length_c   1.000
_cell.angle_alpha   90.00
_cell.angle_beta   90.00
_cell.angle_gamma   90.00
#
_symmetry.space_group_name_H-M   'P 1'
#
loop_
_entity.id
_entity.type
_entity.pdbx_description
1 polymer ?
#
loop_
_entity_poly.entity_id
_entity_poly.type
_entity_poly.pdbx_seq_one_letter_code
_entity_poly.pdbx_strand_id
1 'polypeptide(L)'
;MAFGAEELRVLRRALALALQPGPTPAGDVQDCLRLAESLDEAMREGARLRAFLVADLARYRAALPGTTAGYLVLLEEALAAGYRPEPDDLAALRALRGNPAASVLLGRCRMLAEQDLRARLARGTTRTAVPTVPAARSGLTALPGGLSGIVADAAEGAERDPARKPEKRPAQKPASPKPAPAPAAPKPGRPIPTPGEVFPRRKPAPPSGSNPPRHLAAG
;
A
#
# COMPACT_ATOMS: atom_id res chain seq x y z
N MET A 1 2.85 -6.70 17.05
CA MET A 1 3.56 -7.93 17.47
C MET A 1 4.01 -7.72 18.91
N ALA A 2 4.04 -8.77 19.72
CA ALA A 2 4.60 -8.73 21.08
C ALA A 2 5.63 -9.86 21.18
N PHE A 3 6.75 -9.60 21.85
CA PHE A 3 7.82 -10.58 22.01
C PHE A 3 7.54 -11.51 23.20
N GLY A 4 7.81 -12.80 23.02
CA GLY A 4 7.84 -13.79 24.09
C GLY A 4 9.06 -13.63 25.01
N ALA A 5 9.01 -14.23 26.21
CA ALA A 5 10.10 -14.15 27.18
C ALA A 5 11.43 -14.72 26.65
N GLU A 6 11.38 -15.73 25.77
CA GLU A 6 12.59 -16.32 25.16
C GLU A 6 13.18 -15.43 24.06
N GLU A 7 12.34 -14.89 23.19
CA GLU A 7 12.73 -13.94 22.14
C GLU A 7 13.40 -12.70 22.76
N LEU A 8 12.89 -12.22 23.90
CA LEU A 8 13.50 -11.13 24.67
C LEU A 8 14.87 -11.51 25.28
N ARG A 9 15.10 -12.78 25.66
CA ARG A 9 16.43 -13.25 26.11
C ARG A 9 17.43 -13.27 24.96
N VAL A 10 17.03 -13.82 23.81
CA VAL A 10 17.84 -13.83 22.58
C VAL A 10 18.17 -12.41 22.14
N LEU A 11 17.18 -11.51 22.09
CA LEU A 11 17.37 -10.10 21.75
C LEU A 11 18.32 -9.39 22.72
N ARG A 12 18.16 -9.61 24.03
CA ARG A 12 19.06 -9.04 25.05
C ARG A 12 20.50 -9.56 24.90
N ARG A 13 20.68 -10.83 24.55
CA ARG A 13 22.00 -11.43 24.29
C ARG A 13 22.61 -10.86 23.01
N ALA A 14 21.84 -10.75 21.93
CA ALA A 14 22.25 -10.13 20.67
C ALA A 14 22.72 -8.67 20.88
N LEU A 15 21.98 -7.88 21.67
CA LEU A 15 22.37 -6.52 22.02
C LEU A 15 23.65 -6.46 22.86
N ALA A 16 23.85 -7.39 23.80
CA ALA A 16 25.10 -7.46 24.57
C ALA A 16 26.31 -7.74 23.66
N LEU A 17 26.17 -8.67 22.71
CA LEU A 17 27.19 -9.00 21.71
C LEU A 17 27.49 -7.82 20.77
N ALA A 18 26.47 -7.06 20.37
CA ALA A 18 26.63 -5.86 19.53
C ALA A 18 27.34 -4.71 20.27
N LEU A 19 27.15 -4.58 21.58
CA LEU A 19 27.79 -3.57 22.42
C LEU A 19 29.21 -3.96 22.89
N GLN A 20 29.47 -5.26 23.02
CA GLN A 20 30.76 -5.82 23.46
C GLN A 20 31.19 -6.93 22.47
N PRO A 21 31.76 -6.57 21.32
CA PRO A 21 32.15 -7.54 20.31
C PRO A 21 33.25 -8.48 20.83
N GLY A 22 32.99 -9.78 20.72
CA GLY A 22 33.87 -10.85 21.17
C GLY A 22 33.53 -12.19 20.51
N PRO A 23 34.26 -13.28 20.83
CA PRO A 23 33.99 -14.60 20.27
C PRO A 23 32.57 -15.05 20.62
N THR A 24 31.71 -15.14 19.61
CA THR A 24 30.29 -15.50 19.76
C THR A 24 30.12 -17.00 19.50
N PRO A 25 29.48 -17.78 20.40
CA PRO A 25 29.27 -19.20 20.16
C PRO A 25 28.22 -19.39 19.04
N ALA A 26 28.41 -20.42 18.20
CA ALA A 26 27.59 -20.64 17.01
C ALA A 26 26.08 -20.80 17.31
N GLY A 27 25.72 -21.30 18.50
CA GLY A 27 24.32 -21.39 18.95
C GLY A 27 23.65 -20.02 19.07
N ASP A 28 24.31 -19.05 19.70
CA ASP A 28 23.77 -17.69 19.86
C ASP A 28 23.54 -17.01 18.50
N VAL A 29 24.46 -17.22 17.55
CA VAL A 29 24.31 -16.73 16.17
C VAL A 29 23.10 -17.39 15.49
N GLN A 30 22.94 -18.71 15.63
CA GLN A 30 21.84 -19.44 15.02
C GLN A 30 20.48 -19.05 15.61
N ASP A 31 20.41 -18.77 16.91
CA ASP A 31 19.17 -18.33 17.57
C ASP A 31 18.83 -16.88 17.22
N CYS A 32 19.83 -16.01 17.02
CA CYS A 32 19.62 -14.68 16.45
C CYS A 32 19.07 -14.74 15.01
N LEU A 33 19.59 -15.65 14.17
CA LEU A 33 19.10 -15.85 12.80
C LEU A 33 17.65 -16.35 12.80
N ARG A 34 17.31 -17.34 13.64
CA ARG A 34 15.93 -17.83 13.79
C ARG A 34 14.96 -16.74 14.26
N LEU A 35 15.40 -15.88 15.17
CA LEU A 35 14.60 -14.73 15.63
C LEU A 35 14.42 -13.68 14.52
N ALA A 36 15.43 -13.46 13.67
CA ALA A 36 15.30 -12.58 12.51
C ALA A 36 14.31 -13.16 11.47
N GLU A 37 14.41 -14.46 11.17
CA GLU A 37 13.49 -15.16 10.27
C GLU A 37 12.03 -15.10 10.75
N SER A 38 11.78 -15.31 12.06
CA SER A 38 10.43 -15.23 12.63
C SER A 38 9.88 -13.81 12.64
N LEU A 39 10.73 -12.80 12.83
CA LEU A 39 10.37 -11.39 12.71
C LEU A 39 10.03 -11.01 11.26
N ASP A 40 10.83 -11.44 10.29
CA ASP A 40 10.58 -11.18 8.87
C ASP A 40 9.30 -11.87 8.38
N GLU A 41 9.00 -13.07 8.87
CA GLU A 41 7.71 -13.75 8.62
C GLU A 41 6.54 -12.98 9.23
N ALA A 42 6.63 -12.58 10.50
CA ALA A 42 5.59 -11.79 11.16
C ALA A 42 5.40 -10.40 10.52
N MET A 43 6.46 -9.79 9.99
CA MET A 43 6.38 -8.56 9.20
C MET A 43 5.70 -8.76 7.85
N ARG A 44 5.99 -9.87 7.15
CA ARG A 44 5.34 -10.25 5.89
C ARG A 44 3.86 -10.57 6.07
N GLU A 45 3.49 -11.38 7.06
CA GLU A 45 2.07 -11.65 7.36
C GLU A 45 1.36 -10.39 7.87
N GLY A 46 2.01 -9.56 8.68
CA GLY A 46 1.47 -8.25 9.07
C GLY A 46 1.21 -7.32 7.87
N ALA A 47 2.04 -7.38 6.83
CA ALA A 47 1.80 -6.64 5.58
C ALA A 47 0.62 -7.23 4.79
N ARG A 48 0.49 -8.56 4.75
CA ARG A 48 -0.64 -9.27 4.12
C ARG A 48 -1.98 -8.94 4.79
N LEU A 49 -2.03 -8.95 6.12
CA LEU A 49 -3.22 -8.56 6.89
C LEU A 49 -3.60 -7.10 6.64
N ARG A 50 -2.63 -6.17 6.63
CA ARG A 50 -2.89 -4.76 6.26
C ARG A 50 -3.40 -4.61 4.83
N ALA A 51 -2.86 -5.36 3.87
CA ALA A 51 -3.35 -5.33 2.49
C ALA A 51 -4.81 -5.80 2.37
N PHE A 52 -5.18 -6.83 3.14
CA PHE A 52 -6.58 -7.29 3.23
C PHE A 52 -7.50 -6.21 3.84
N LEU A 53 -7.12 -5.61 4.97
CA LEU A 53 -7.89 -4.53 5.60
C LEU A 53 -8.09 -3.31 4.67
N VAL A 54 -7.07 -2.93 3.89
CA VAL A 54 -7.18 -1.83 2.90
C VAL A 54 -8.09 -2.20 1.73
N ALA A 55 -8.05 -3.46 1.25
CA ALA A 55 -8.96 -3.91 0.21
C ALA A 55 -10.43 -3.96 0.70
N ASP A 56 -10.66 -4.36 1.95
CA ASP A 56 -11.98 -4.32 2.56
C ASP A 56 -12.44 -2.87 2.82
N LEU A 57 -11.55 -1.96 3.25
CA LEU A 57 -11.87 -0.53 3.34
C LEU A 57 -12.42 0.04 2.03
N ALA A 58 -11.78 -0.25 0.90
CA ALA A 58 -12.26 0.18 -0.40
C ALA A 58 -13.65 -0.40 -0.74
N ARG A 59 -13.93 -1.65 -0.35
CA ARG A 59 -15.25 -2.29 -0.53
C ARG A 59 -16.32 -1.62 0.33
N TYR A 60 -16.01 -1.34 1.61
CA TYR A 60 -16.92 -0.63 2.52
C TYR A 60 -17.15 0.81 2.05
N ARG A 61 -16.11 1.51 1.58
CA ARG A 61 -16.17 2.87 1.01
C ARG A 61 -17.08 2.94 -0.23
N ALA A 62 -16.99 1.96 -1.12
CA ALA A 62 -17.80 1.86 -2.33
C ALA A 62 -19.30 1.58 -2.07
N ALA A 63 -19.65 1.01 -0.91
CA ALA A 63 -21.02 0.69 -0.50
C ALA A 63 -21.68 1.77 0.40
N LEU A 64 -21.04 2.93 0.56
CA LEU A 64 -21.61 4.06 1.30
C LEU A 64 -22.84 4.65 0.58
N PRO A 65 -23.86 5.14 1.31
CA PRO A 65 -23.89 5.29 2.77
C PRO A 65 -24.32 4.03 3.55
N GLY A 66 -24.73 2.94 2.88
CA GLY A 66 -25.29 1.75 3.54
C GLY A 66 -24.34 1.06 4.54
N THR A 67 -23.03 1.17 4.32
CA THR A 67 -21.96 0.60 5.15
C THR A 67 -21.38 1.55 6.20
N THR A 68 -21.97 2.73 6.43
CA THR A 68 -21.38 3.82 7.25
C THR A 68 -20.79 3.35 8.58
N ALA A 69 -21.53 2.59 9.39
CA ALA A 69 -21.05 2.10 10.68
C ALA A 69 -19.81 1.21 10.55
N GLY A 70 -19.83 0.23 9.63
CA GLY A 70 -18.70 -0.67 9.40
C GLY A 70 -17.48 0.04 8.80
N TYR A 71 -17.69 1.00 7.90
CA TYR A 71 -16.62 1.81 7.32
C TYR A 71 -15.86 2.62 8.39
N LEU A 72 -16.57 3.25 9.33
CA LEU A 72 -15.94 4.07 10.38
C LEU A 72 -15.12 3.20 11.36
N VAL A 73 -15.65 2.04 11.77
CA VAL A 73 -14.92 1.08 12.63
C VAL A 73 -13.68 0.53 11.93
N LEU A 74 -13.83 0.07 10.69
CA LEU A 74 -12.73 -0.50 9.91
C LEU A 74 -11.65 0.55 9.60
N LEU A 75 -12.03 1.82 9.40
CA LEU A 75 -11.09 2.91 9.22
C LEU A 75 -10.31 3.19 10.50
N GLU A 76 -10.95 3.18 11.67
CA GLU A 76 -10.24 3.32 12.94
C GLU A 76 -9.24 2.18 13.20
N GLU A 77 -9.64 0.94 12.93
CA GLU A 77 -8.75 -0.23 13.02
C GLU A 77 -7.55 -0.10 12.06
N ALA A 78 -7.78 0.26 10.80
CA ALA A 78 -6.72 0.45 9.83
C ALA A 78 -5.75 1.59 10.25
N LEU A 79 -6.28 2.72 10.75
CA LEU A 79 -5.46 3.82 11.28
C LEU A 79 -4.64 3.40 12.50
N ALA A 80 -5.18 2.53 13.38
CA ALA A 80 -4.41 1.93 14.48
C ALA A 80 -3.32 0.97 13.97
N ALA A 81 -3.56 0.27 12.87
CA ALA A 81 -2.57 -0.56 12.16
C ALA A 81 -1.55 0.23 11.31
N GLY A 82 -1.60 1.58 11.35
CA GLY A 82 -0.65 2.46 10.66
C GLY A 82 -1.00 2.79 9.20
N TYR A 83 -2.24 2.53 8.76
CA TYR A 83 -2.75 2.98 7.46
C TYR A 83 -2.66 4.50 7.33
N ARG A 84 -2.36 4.99 6.12
CA ARG A 84 -2.35 6.43 5.80
C ARG A 84 -3.59 6.75 4.97
N PRO A 85 -4.47 7.67 5.45
CA PRO A 85 -5.77 7.89 4.82
C PRO A 85 -5.63 8.51 3.43
N GLU A 86 -6.41 7.99 2.49
CA GLU A 86 -6.43 8.46 1.10
C GLU A 86 -7.30 9.72 0.93
N PRO A 87 -7.14 10.47 -0.19
CA PRO A 87 -8.04 11.56 -0.56
C PRO A 87 -9.51 11.12 -0.61
N ASP A 88 -9.76 9.89 -1.07
CA ASP A 88 -11.09 9.26 -1.10
C ASP A 88 -11.66 9.00 0.30
N ASP A 89 -10.84 8.61 1.28
CA ASP A 89 -11.30 8.40 2.66
C ASP A 89 -11.75 9.73 3.27
N LEU A 90 -10.97 10.80 2.99
CA LEU A 90 -11.34 12.16 3.36
C LEU A 90 -12.59 12.64 2.59
N ALA A 91 -12.82 12.19 1.36
CA ALA A 91 -14.03 12.51 0.59
C ALA A 91 -15.26 11.80 1.18
N ALA A 92 -15.16 10.50 1.47
CA ALA A 92 -16.18 9.71 2.14
C ALA A 92 -16.57 10.31 3.49
N LEU A 93 -15.59 10.61 4.35
CA LEU A 93 -15.84 11.27 5.64
C LEU A 93 -16.47 12.68 5.49
N ARG A 94 -16.16 13.42 4.42
CA ARG A 94 -16.82 14.71 4.09
C ARG A 94 -18.22 14.55 3.49
N ALA A 95 -18.59 13.36 2.99
CA ALA A 95 -19.93 13.05 2.51
C ALA A 95 -20.86 12.63 3.67
N LEU A 96 -20.32 11.96 4.69
CA LEU A 96 -21.00 11.54 5.92
C LEU A 96 -21.25 12.70 6.91
N ARG A 97 -21.68 13.88 6.40
CA ARG A 97 -21.96 15.07 7.22
C ARG A 97 -23.11 14.80 8.20
N GLY A 98 -23.00 15.36 9.40
CA GLY A 98 -23.96 15.13 10.49
C GLY A 98 -23.64 13.91 11.37
N ASN A 99 -22.72 13.04 10.96
CA ASN A 99 -22.23 11.96 11.82
C ASN A 99 -21.05 12.45 12.71
N PRO A 100 -21.15 12.40 14.05
CA PRO A 100 -20.10 12.90 14.94
C PRO A 100 -18.84 12.01 14.97
N ALA A 101 -18.97 10.69 14.78
CA ALA A 101 -17.80 9.82 14.68
C ALA A 101 -17.02 10.09 13.37
N ALA A 102 -17.72 10.34 12.27
CA ALA A 102 -17.10 10.73 11.01
C ALA A 102 -16.36 12.07 11.09
N SER A 103 -16.87 13.06 11.83
CA SER A 103 -16.19 14.34 11.99
C SER A 103 -14.92 14.24 12.87
N VAL A 104 -14.95 13.43 13.94
CA VAL A 104 -13.76 13.13 14.76
C VAL A 104 -12.69 12.41 13.93
N LEU A 105 -13.07 11.35 13.20
CA LEU A 105 -12.15 10.62 12.31
C LEU A 105 -11.60 11.52 11.19
N LEU A 106 -12.40 12.44 10.64
CA LEU A 106 -11.94 13.42 9.65
C LEU A 106 -10.87 14.37 10.21
N GLY A 107 -11.00 14.80 11.47
CA GLY A 107 -9.95 15.57 12.16
C GLY A 107 -8.65 14.78 12.29
N ARG A 108 -8.74 13.54 12.79
CA ARG A 108 -7.59 12.62 12.94
C ARG A 108 -6.91 12.32 11.60
N CYS A 109 -7.69 12.06 10.54
CA CYS A 109 -7.15 11.76 9.22
C CYS A 109 -6.42 12.97 8.59
N ARG A 110 -6.93 14.20 8.78
CA ARG A 110 -6.25 15.42 8.33
C ARG A 110 -4.91 15.62 9.05
N MET A 111 -4.88 15.48 10.37
CA MET A 111 -3.64 15.54 11.17
C MET A 111 -2.58 14.56 10.66
N LEU A 112 -2.96 13.31 10.39
CA LEU A 112 -2.06 12.28 9.86
C LEU A 112 -1.57 12.61 8.44
N ALA A 113 -2.46 13.07 7.54
CA ALA A 113 -2.10 13.46 6.18
C ALA A 113 -1.14 14.67 6.15
N GLU A 114 -1.34 15.66 7.03
CA GLU A 114 -0.39 16.78 7.17
C GLU A 114 0.96 16.33 7.74
N GLN A 115 0.98 15.42 8.72
CA GLN A 115 2.22 14.84 9.25
C GLN A 115 2.98 14.08 8.16
N ASP A 116 2.29 13.31 7.31
CA ASP A 116 2.89 12.66 6.15
C ASP A 116 3.45 13.66 5.15
N LEU A 117 2.73 14.75 4.86
CA LEU A 117 3.20 15.80 3.96
C LEU A 117 4.45 16.48 4.54
N ARG A 118 4.45 16.88 5.82
CA ARG A 118 5.61 17.44 6.53
C ARG A 118 6.81 16.49 6.47
N ALA A 119 6.60 15.20 6.75
CA ALA A 119 7.64 14.19 6.70
C ALA A 119 8.16 13.91 5.27
N ARG A 120 7.30 14.00 4.25
CA ARG A 120 7.71 13.92 2.83
C ARG A 120 8.54 15.14 2.43
N LEU A 121 8.12 16.34 2.81
CA LEU A 121 8.86 17.58 2.55
C LEU A 121 10.24 17.58 3.22
N ALA A 122 10.34 17.17 4.49
CA ALA A 122 11.61 17.02 5.20
C ALA A 122 12.56 15.97 4.59
N ARG A 123 12.03 14.95 3.90
CA ARG A 123 12.82 14.00 3.09
C ARG A 123 13.12 14.49 1.67
N GLY A 124 12.34 15.44 1.16
CA GLY A 124 12.57 16.11 -0.11
C GLY A 124 13.74 17.09 0.00
N THR A 125 13.76 17.91 1.06
CA THR A 125 14.82 18.89 1.32
C THR A 125 16.20 18.27 1.51
N THR A 126 16.28 17.04 2.04
CA THR A 126 17.56 16.28 2.14
C THR A 126 17.96 15.58 0.85
N ARG A 127 17.07 15.46 -0.14
CA ARG A 127 17.37 14.92 -1.48
C ARG A 127 17.60 15.98 -2.55
N THR A 128 17.21 17.24 -2.31
CA THR A 128 17.64 18.40 -3.10
C THR A 128 19.04 18.88 -2.70
N ALA A 129 20.03 18.00 -2.83
CA ALA A 129 21.44 18.34 -2.80
C ALA A 129 22.06 17.97 -4.16
N VAL A 130 22.69 18.96 -4.81
CA VAL A 130 23.24 18.91 -6.17
C VAL A 130 22.19 18.79 -7.28
N PRO A 131 21.78 19.91 -7.93
CA PRO A 131 21.29 19.82 -9.30
C PRO A 131 22.45 19.36 -10.19
N THR A 132 22.38 18.13 -10.71
CA THR A 132 23.29 17.68 -11.77
C THR A 132 22.97 18.43 -13.04
N VAL A 133 23.58 19.61 -13.19
CA VAL A 133 23.65 20.34 -14.45
C VAL A 133 24.31 19.41 -15.47
N PRO A 134 23.66 19.05 -16.58
CA PRO A 134 24.31 18.24 -17.62
C PRO A 134 25.51 19.03 -18.14
N ALA A 135 26.67 18.38 -18.24
CA ALA A 135 27.94 19.02 -18.58
C ALA A 135 27.89 19.69 -19.96
N ALA A 136 27.56 20.99 -19.95
CA ALA A 136 27.33 21.76 -21.16
C ALA A 136 28.65 22.27 -21.73
N ARG A 137 29.24 21.43 -22.61
CA ARG A 137 30.15 21.79 -23.71
C ARG A 137 31.52 22.37 -23.32
N SER A 138 32.55 21.84 -23.96
CA SER A 138 33.93 22.31 -23.91
C SER A 138 34.04 23.83 -24.10
N GLY A 139 34.78 24.50 -23.21
CA GLY A 139 35.06 25.93 -23.32
C GLY A 139 35.92 26.24 -24.55
N LEU A 140 35.52 27.26 -25.30
CA LEU A 140 36.37 27.86 -26.33
C LEU A 140 37.25 28.94 -25.70
N THR A 141 38.54 28.66 -25.56
CA THR A 141 39.56 29.69 -25.29
C THR A 141 39.77 30.53 -26.55
N ALA A 142 39.06 31.64 -26.66
CA ALA A 142 39.30 32.61 -27.74
C ALA A 142 40.64 33.32 -27.53
N LEU A 143 41.59 33.08 -28.44
CA LEU A 143 42.85 33.83 -28.53
C LEU A 143 42.60 35.26 -29.05
N PRO A 144 43.35 36.28 -28.60
CA PRO A 144 43.19 37.66 -29.04
C PRO A 144 43.98 37.97 -30.32
N GLY A 145 43.34 38.71 -31.25
CA GLY A 145 43.95 39.32 -32.45
C GLY A 145 43.85 38.46 -33.74
N GLY A 146 43.71 39.03 -34.95
CA GLY A 146 43.44 40.43 -35.31
C GLY A 146 44.10 40.86 -36.63
N LEU A 147 43.30 41.09 -37.69
CA LEU A 147 43.67 41.67 -39.00
C LEU A 147 44.67 40.80 -39.83
N SER A 148 44.70 40.73 -41.17
CA SER A 148 43.87 41.16 -42.32
C SER A 148 44.18 40.16 -43.47
N GLY A 149 43.59 40.11 -44.68
CA GLY A 149 42.63 40.91 -45.45
C GLY A 149 42.82 40.62 -46.96
N ILE A 150 42.03 41.22 -47.87
CA ILE A 150 42.20 41.20 -49.36
C ILE A 150 41.88 39.83 -50.03
N VAL A 151 41.13 39.66 -51.14
CA VAL A 151 40.38 40.55 -52.06
C VAL A 151 38.95 39.99 -52.27
N ALA A 152 38.03 40.80 -52.82
CA ALA A 152 36.85 40.32 -53.55
C ALA A 152 37.19 40.12 -55.05
N ASP A 153 36.59 39.14 -55.74
CA ASP A 153 35.46 39.32 -56.68
C ASP A 153 35.16 38.02 -57.49
N ALA A 154 33.97 37.95 -58.12
CA ALA A 154 33.46 37.05 -59.20
C ALA A 154 34.13 35.67 -59.47
N ALA A 155 33.42 34.53 -59.63
CA ALA A 155 32.24 34.36 -60.48
C ALA A 155 31.49 33.01 -60.26
N GLU A 156 30.19 33.05 -60.60
CA GLU A 156 29.16 32.03 -60.88
C GLU A 156 29.42 30.51 -60.76
N GLY A 157 28.41 29.79 -60.26
CA GLY A 157 28.22 28.36 -60.57
C GLY A 157 27.23 27.59 -59.67
N ALA A 158 26.02 27.34 -60.21
CA ALA A 158 25.00 26.34 -59.79
C ALA A 158 23.88 26.77 -58.82
N GLU A 159 22.64 26.53 -59.29
CA GLU A 159 21.37 26.77 -58.63
C GLU A 159 21.11 25.86 -57.41
N ARG A 160 20.30 26.35 -56.45
CA ARG A 160 19.01 25.71 -56.09
C ARG A 160 18.17 26.56 -55.12
N ASP A 161 16.92 26.77 -55.52
CA ASP A 161 15.90 27.50 -54.77
C ASP A 161 15.38 26.69 -53.55
N PRO A 162 15.02 27.30 -52.42
CA PRO A 162 14.55 26.59 -51.23
C PRO A 162 13.01 26.61 -51.07
N ALA A 163 12.56 25.90 -50.03
CA ALA A 163 11.23 25.94 -49.42
C ALA A 163 10.05 25.27 -50.16
N ARG A 164 9.56 24.18 -49.54
CA ARG A 164 8.19 24.15 -48.95
C ARG A 164 8.05 23.02 -47.93
N LYS A 165 7.29 23.27 -46.87
CA LYS A 165 6.91 22.29 -45.84
C LYS A 165 5.96 21.24 -46.45
N PRO A 166 6.08 19.95 -46.14
CA PRO A 166 5.00 18.99 -46.36
C PRO A 166 4.05 18.97 -45.16
N GLU A 167 2.76 18.96 -45.45
CA GLU A 167 1.69 18.86 -44.44
C GLU A 167 1.39 17.40 -44.04
N LYS A 168 0.78 17.30 -42.86
CA LYS A 168 0.01 16.17 -42.31
C LYS A 168 -0.35 15.04 -43.29
N ARG A 169 0.17 13.83 -43.03
CA ARG A 169 -0.57 12.58 -43.32
C ARG A 169 -1.22 12.07 -42.03
N PRO A 170 -2.50 11.64 -42.04
CA PRO A 170 -3.18 11.16 -40.85
C PRO A 170 -2.59 9.81 -40.40
N ALA A 171 -2.31 9.68 -39.11
CA ALA A 171 -1.85 8.42 -38.52
C ALA A 171 -2.95 7.36 -38.59
N GLN A 172 -2.56 6.14 -38.96
CA GLN A 172 -3.46 4.99 -38.99
C GLN A 172 -3.91 4.63 -37.56
N LYS A 173 -5.18 4.28 -37.39
CA LYS A 173 -5.69 3.76 -36.11
C LYS A 173 -4.99 2.42 -35.80
N PRO A 174 -4.42 2.22 -34.60
CA PRO A 174 -3.99 0.90 -34.19
C PRO A 174 -5.21 -0.03 -34.09
N ALA A 175 -5.08 -1.24 -34.64
CA ALA A 175 -6.13 -2.24 -34.58
C ALA A 175 -6.37 -2.71 -33.13
N SER A 176 -7.65 -2.83 -32.74
CA SER A 176 -8.02 -3.41 -31.45
C SER A 176 -7.64 -4.89 -31.39
N PRO A 177 -6.96 -5.36 -30.33
CA PRO A 177 -6.70 -6.78 -30.15
C PRO A 177 -8.03 -7.55 -29.97
N LYS A 178 -8.15 -8.70 -30.64
CA LYS A 178 -9.30 -9.61 -30.47
C LYS A 178 -9.36 -10.12 -29.02
N PRO A 179 -10.55 -10.30 -28.42
CA PRO A 179 -10.67 -10.98 -27.14
C PRO A 179 -10.14 -12.41 -27.24
N ALA A 180 -9.35 -12.84 -26.25
CA ALA A 180 -9.02 -14.26 -26.08
C ALA A 180 -10.29 -15.06 -25.70
N PRO A 181 -10.39 -16.34 -26.07
CA PRO A 181 -11.52 -17.18 -25.66
C PRO A 181 -11.56 -17.32 -24.14
N ALA A 182 -12.77 -17.27 -23.58
CA ALA A 182 -12.99 -17.35 -22.13
C ALA A 182 -12.52 -18.71 -21.55
N PRO A 183 -12.01 -18.76 -20.31
CA PRO A 183 -11.73 -20.01 -19.63
C PRO A 183 -12.99 -20.87 -19.49
N ALA A 184 -12.89 -22.16 -19.79
CA ALA A 184 -14.00 -23.09 -19.68
C ALA A 184 -14.51 -23.21 -18.24
N ALA A 185 -15.83 -23.24 -18.06
CA ALA A 185 -16.45 -23.39 -16.75
C ALA A 185 -16.07 -24.74 -16.09
N PRO A 186 -15.78 -24.77 -14.77
CA PRO A 186 -15.49 -26.01 -14.05
C PRO A 186 -16.73 -26.92 -14.01
N LYS A 187 -16.53 -28.22 -14.29
CA LYS A 187 -17.61 -29.20 -14.34
C LYS A 187 -18.23 -29.42 -12.94
N PRO A 188 -19.58 -29.51 -12.81
CA PRO A 188 -20.24 -29.79 -11.53
C PRO A 188 -20.06 -31.27 -11.16
N GLY A 189 -18.99 -31.58 -10.43
CA GLY A 189 -18.51 -32.96 -10.23
C GLY A 189 -18.58 -33.52 -8.81
N ARG A 190 -19.01 -32.74 -7.81
CA ARG A 190 -19.16 -33.22 -6.41
C ARG A 190 -20.38 -32.55 -5.76
N PRO A 191 -21.34 -33.30 -5.20
CA PRO A 191 -22.39 -32.74 -4.37
C PRO A 191 -21.77 -32.03 -3.16
N ILE A 192 -22.28 -30.84 -2.85
CA ILE A 192 -21.95 -30.17 -1.59
C ILE A 192 -22.70 -30.93 -0.49
N PRO A 193 -22.03 -31.47 0.54
CA PRO A 193 -22.69 -32.22 1.60
C PRO A 193 -23.70 -31.30 2.31
N THR A 194 -24.89 -31.83 2.53
CA THR A 194 -25.99 -31.05 3.11
C THR A 194 -25.74 -30.81 4.60
N PRO A 195 -26.29 -29.72 5.20
CA PRO A 195 -26.06 -29.42 6.62
C PRO A 195 -26.47 -30.54 7.59
N GLY A 196 -27.32 -31.49 7.18
CA GLY A 196 -27.69 -32.67 7.97
C GLY A 196 -26.64 -33.78 8.03
N GLU A 197 -25.67 -33.80 7.10
CA GLU A 197 -24.59 -34.80 7.05
C GLU A 197 -23.37 -34.37 7.87
N VAL A 198 -23.11 -33.07 7.95
CA VAL A 198 -21.93 -32.52 8.66
C VAL A 198 -22.21 -32.23 10.14
N PHE A 199 -23.47 -32.05 10.52
CA PHE A 199 -23.89 -31.78 11.90
C PHE A 199 -24.80 -32.89 12.45
N PRO A 200 -24.27 -33.83 13.26
CA PRO A 200 -25.10 -34.88 13.86
C PRO A 200 -26.17 -34.25 14.78
N ARG A 201 -27.45 -34.45 14.44
CA ARG A 201 -28.58 -33.96 15.21
C ARG A 201 -28.53 -34.52 16.64
N ARG A 202 -28.30 -33.65 17.63
CA ARG A 202 -28.60 -33.95 19.03
C ARG A 202 -30.11 -34.21 19.14
N LYS A 203 -30.50 -35.45 19.47
CA LYS A 203 -31.89 -35.75 19.85
C LYS A 203 -32.21 -34.95 21.12
N PRO A 204 -33.30 -34.18 21.19
CA PRO A 204 -33.73 -33.59 22.45
C PRO A 204 -34.11 -34.71 23.42
N ALA A 205 -33.65 -34.60 24.67
CA ALA A 205 -34.06 -35.51 25.73
C ALA A 205 -35.55 -35.26 26.08
N PRO A 206 -36.33 -36.30 26.40
CA PRO A 206 -37.71 -36.11 26.88
C PRO A 206 -37.70 -35.34 28.21
N PRO A 207 -38.70 -34.47 28.46
CA PRO A 207 -38.76 -33.71 29.71
C PRO A 207 -39.00 -34.67 30.89
N SER A 208 -38.12 -34.62 31.89
CA SER A 208 -38.27 -35.41 33.12
C SER A 208 -39.44 -34.85 33.94
N GLY A 209 -40.59 -35.51 33.88
CA GLY A 209 -41.76 -35.14 34.65
C GLY A 209 -41.67 -35.62 36.10
N SER A 210 -41.31 -34.72 37.03
CA SER A 210 -41.71 -34.80 38.44
C SER A 210 -41.37 -33.51 39.20
N ASN A 211 -42.38 -32.72 39.57
CA ASN A 211 -42.32 -31.78 40.69
C ASN A 211 -43.67 -31.85 41.42
N PRO A 212 -43.72 -32.17 42.72
CA PRO A 212 -44.98 -32.20 43.48
C PRO A 212 -45.51 -30.78 43.75
N PRO A 213 -46.83 -30.63 43.97
CA PRO A 213 -47.44 -29.31 44.14
C PRO A 213 -47.03 -28.66 45.46
N ARG A 214 -46.51 -27.43 45.41
CA ARG A 214 -46.37 -26.57 46.59
C ARG A 214 -47.72 -25.94 46.91
N HIS A 215 -48.34 -26.40 47.99
CA HIS A 215 -49.49 -25.71 48.59
C HIS A 215 -49.03 -24.37 49.17
N LEU A 216 -49.60 -23.27 48.67
CA LEU A 216 -49.48 -21.95 49.29
C LEU A 216 -50.60 -21.80 50.32
N ALA A 217 -50.24 -21.65 51.59
CA ALA A 217 -51.18 -21.30 52.64
C ALA A 217 -51.54 -19.80 52.56
N ALA A 218 -52.80 -19.47 52.80
CA ALA A 218 -53.25 -18.10 52.91
C ALA A 218 -52.92 -17.52 54.29
N GLY A 219 -52.57 -16.23 54.32
CA GLY A 219 -52.34 -15.40 55.51
C GLY A 219 -52.32 -13.94 55.08
#